data_AF-A0A966D6W6-F1
#
_entry.id   AF-A0A966D6W6-F1
#
_cell.length_a   1.000
_cell.length_b   1.000
_cell.length_c   1.000
_cell.angle_alpha   90.00
_cell.angle_beta   90.00
_cell.angle_gamma   90.00
#
_symmetry.space_group_name_H-M   'P 1'
#
loop_
_entity.id
_entity.type
_entity.pdbx_description
1 polymer ?
#
loop_
_entity_poly.entity_id
_entity_poly.type
_entity_poly.pdbx_seq_one_letter_code
_entity_poly.pdbx_strand_id
1 'polypeptide(L)' 'VKANVREVRHIIDLRCSKKAHPQIRALLLPLLKELHDKVPILFDDLYVKYFGGTDEKTL' A
#
# COMPACT_ATOMS: atom_id res chain seq x y z
N VAL A 1 -13.48 15.19 -7.91
CA VAL A 1 -12.61 14.00 -7.82
C VAL A 1 -13.46 12.86 -7.27
N LYS A 2 -13.76 11.82 -8.05
CA LYS A 2 -14.42 10.60 -7.55
C LYS A 2 -13.37 9.51 -7.59
N ALA A 3 -12.83 9.12 -6.44
CA ALA A 3 -11.89 8.02 -6.35
C ALA A 3 -12.67 6.78 -5.93
N ASN A 4 -12.81 5.81 -6.85
CA ASN A 4 -13.39 4.52 -6.49
C ASN A 4 -12.36 3.74 -5.65
N VAL A 5 -12.80 2.85 -4.76
CA VAL A 5 -11.88 2.09 -3.87
C VAL A 5 -10.79 1.37 -4.66
N ARG A 6 -11.12 0.89 -5.86
CA ARG A 6 -10.19 0.25 -6.80
C ARG A 6 -9.05 1.17 -7.24
N GLU A 7 -9.33 2.44 -7.53
CA GLU A 7 -8.31 3.42 -7.93
C GLU A 7 -7.39 3.77 -6.76
N VAL A 8 -7.97 3.94 -5.56
CA VAL A 8 -7.20 4.19 -4.34
C VAL A 8 -6.22 3.04 -4.08
N ARG A 9 -6.67 1.79 -4.20
CA ARG A 9 -5.78 0.61 -4.11
C ARG A 9 -4.67 0.64 -5.15
N HIS A 10 -5.00 0.98 -6.40
CA HIS A 10 -4.00 1.04 -7.47
C HIS A 10 -2.93 2.13 -7.22
N ILE A 11 -3.34 3.31 -6.77
CA ILE A 11 -2.42 4.41 -6.45
C ILE A 11 -1.49 4.02 -5.31
N ILE A 12 -2.03 3.40 -4.24
CA ILE A 12 -1.24 2.96 -3.10
C ILE A 12 -0.21 1.91 -3.55
N ASP A 13 -0.61 0.91 -4.34
CA ASP A 13 0.31 -0.12 -4.85
C ASP A 13 1.43 0.48 -5.73
N LEU A 14 1.08 1.44 -6.58
CA LEU A 14 2.03 2.13 -7.44
C LEU A 14 3.06 2.96 -6.65
N ARG A 15 2.60 3.63 -5.58
CA ARG A 15 3.41 4.57 -4.79
C ARG A 15 4.13 3.93 -3.60
N CYS A 16 3.66 2.78 -3.11
CA CYS A 16 4.35 1.97 -2.09
C CYS A 16 5.37 0.99 -2.71
N SER A 17 5.35 0.77 -4.02
CA SER A 17 6.32 -0.09 -4.73
C SER A 17 7.79 0.31 -4.48
N LYS A 18 8.70 -0.67 -4.46
CA LYS A 18 10.16 -0.47 -4.29
C LYS A 18 10.76 0.44 -5.40
N LYS A 19 10.06 0.63 -6.52
CA LYS A 19 10.46 1.51 -7.65
C LYS A 19 10.00 2.98 -7.49
N ALA A 20 9.15 3.28 -6.51
CA ALA A 20 8.66 4.63 -6.28
C ALA A 20 9.69 5.50 -5.54
N HIS A 21 9.57 6.82 -5.69
CA HIS A 21 10.47 7.77 -5.03
C HIS A 21 10.41 7.60 -3.50
N PRO A 22 11.55 7.49 -2.80
CA PRO A 22 11.60 7.17 -1.36
C PRO A 22 10.78 8.10 -0.46
N GLN A 23 10.72 9.39 -0.82
CA GLN A 23 9.96 10.41 -0.07
C GLN A 23 8.45 10.15 -0.09
N ILE A 24 7.90 9.75 -1.24
CA ILE A 24 6.47 9.46 -1.37
C ILE A 24 6.15 8.15 -0.64
N ARG A 25 7.04 7.16 -0.73
CA ARG A 25 6.89 5.89 -0.02
C ARG A 25 6.83 6.10 1.50
N ALA A 26 7.72 6.93 2.05
CA ALA A 26 7.74 7.25 3.47
C ALA A 26 6.46 7.93 3.97
N LEU A 27 5.75 8.67 3.10
CA LEU A 27 4.45 9.28 3.41
C LEU A 27 3.29 8.30 3.25
N LEU A 28 3.30 7.44 2.23
CA LEU A 28 2.20 6.50 1.99
C LEU A 28 2.19 5.29 2.91
N LEU A 29 3.34 4.83 3.42
CA LEU A 29 3.39 3.71 4.37
C LEU A 29 2.59 3.97 5.66
N PRO A 30 2.75 5.10 6.37
CA PRO A 30 1.92 5.41 7.53
C PRO A 30 0.46 5.66 7.13
N LEU A 31 0.21 6.25 5.96
CA LEU A 31 -1.15 6.43 5.44
C LEU A 31 -1.86 5.09 5.20
N LEU A 32 -1.15 4.10 4.65
CA LEU A 32 -1.68 2.75 4.44
C LEU A 32 -2.04 2.09 5.78
N LYS A 33 -1.23 2.30 6.82
CA LYS A 33 -1.52 1.83 8.17
C LYS A 33 -2.79 2.46 8.73
N GLU A 34 -2.93 3.78 8.64
CA GLU A 34 -4.16 4.47 9.08
C GLU A 34 -5.41 4.06 8.29
N LEU A 35 -5.26 3.80 6.97
CA LEU A 35 -6.35 3.32 6.13
C LEU A 35 -6.74 1.88 6.46
N HIS A 36 -5.77 1.04 6.81
CA HIS A 36 -6.01 -0.31 7.31
C HIS A 36 -6.73 -0.28 8.66
N ASP A 37 -6.31 0.57 9.59
CA ASP A 37 -6.97 0.72 10.89
C ASP A 37 -8.44 1.16 10.76
N LYS A 38 -8.76 2.01 9.76
CA LYS A 38 -10.14 2.48 9.52
C LYS A 38 -10.98 1.49 8.72
N VAL A 39 -10.41 0.86 7.68
CA VAL A 39 -11.13 -0.03 6.77
C VAL A 39 -10.28 -1.25 6.43
N PRO A 40 -10.11 -2.18 7.39
CA PRO A 40 -9.17 -3.29 7.23
C PRO A 40 -9.53 -4.19 6.05
N ILE A 41 -10.83 -4.47 5.85
CA ILE A 41 -11.35 -5.36 4.79
C ILE A 41 -10.88 -4.97 3.39
N LEU A 42 -10.65 -3.67 3.11
CA LEU A 42 -10.28 -3.19 1.79
C LEU A 42 -8.77 -3.04 1.59
N PHE A 43 -7.97 -2.97 2.65
CA PHE A 43 -6.54 -2.67 2.59
C PHE A 43 -5.66 -3.79 3.17
N ASP A 44 -6.24 -4.85 3.72
CA ASP A 44 -5.51 -5.98 4.32
C ASP A 44 -4.50 -6.61 3.35
N ASP A 45 -4.90 -6.85 2.10
CA ASP A 45 -4.00 -7.42 1.08
C ASP A 45 -2.73 -6.57 0.87
N LEU A 46 -2.88 -5.24 0.85
CA LEU A 46 -1.76 -4.31 0.65
C LEU A 46 -0.92 -4.19 1.92
N TYR A 47 -1.56 -4.19 3.09
CA TYR A 47 -0.87 -4.19 4.37
C TYR A 47 0.02 -5.44 4.51
N VAL A 48 -0.51 -6.62 4.22
CA VAL A 48 0.25 -7.88 4.21
C VAL A 48 1.39 -7.83 3.18
N LYS A 49 1.15 -7.29 1.97
CA LYS A 49 2.19 -7.18 0.94
C LYS A 49 3.38 -6.30 1.33
N TYR A 50 3.15 -5.20 2.07
CA TYR A 50 4.19 -4.23 2.40
C TYR A 50 4.76 -4.36 3.84
N PHE A 51 3.96 -4.84 4.79
CA PHE A 51 4.36 -5.03 6.19
C PHE A 51 4.56 -6.52 6.55
N GLY A 52 3.85 -7.44 5.91
CA GLY A 52 3.87 -8.89 6.19
C GLY A 52 4.98 -9.66 5.47
N GLY A 53 6.16 -9.05 5.31
CA GLY A 53 7.28 -9.54 4.50
C GLY A 53 7.46 -11.06 4.45
N THR A 54 7.16 -11.63 3.29
CA THR A 54 7.87 -12.80 2.75
C THR A 54 8.29 -12.42 1.34
N ASP A 55 9.54 -11.98 1.20
CA ASP A 55 10.22 -11.74 -0.06
C ASP A 55 10.38 -13.07 -0.85
N GLU A 56 9.28 -13.63 -1.36
CA GLU A 56 9.36 -14.66 -2.40
C GLU A 56 9.59 -13.97 -3.75
N LYS A 57 10.87 -13.77 -4.07
CA LYS A 57 11.47 -13.94 -5.41
C LYS A 57 12.94 -13.54 -5.38
N THR A 58 13.73 -14.36 -4.71
CA THR A 58 15.12 -14.65 -5.12
C THR A 58 15.18 -16.14 -5.39
N LEU A 59 14.63 -16.56 -6.54
CA LEU A 59 14.93 -17.81 -7.24
C LEU A 59 14.84 -17.51 -8.73
#